data_AF-A0A3C0BK79-F1
#
_entry.id   AF-A0A3C0BK79-F1
#
_cell.length_a   1.000
_cell.length_b   1.000
_cell.length_c   1.000
_cell.angle_alpha   90.00
_cell.angle_beta   90.00
_cell.angle_gamma   90.00
#
_symmetry.space_group_name_H-M   'P 1'
#
loop_
_entity.id
_entity.type
_entity.pdbx_description
1 polymer ?
#
loop_
_entity_poly.entity_id
_entity_poly.type
_entity_poly.pdbx_seq_one_letter_code
_entity_poly.pdbx_strand_id
1 'polypeptide(L)'
;MNYGNIKLTDIANGEGVRVSLFVSGCRNHCRGCFNAETWNFAFGRPFTEKTEDDIIEALAPGYIAGLSVLGGEPFEEENQRELLPFLRRVRA
;
A
#
# COMPACT_ATOMS: atom_id res chain seq x y z
N MET A 1 5.44 6.22 7.13
CA MET A 1 3.97 6.30 6.93
C MET A 1 3.28 5.16 7.67
N ASN A 2 1.96 5.18 7.85
CA ASN A 2 1.20 4.00 8.29
C ASN A 2 0.43 3.37 7.12
N TYR A 3 0.05 2.11 7.28
CA TYR A 3 -0.82 1.38 6.36
C TYR A 3 -1.98 0.72 7.11
N GLY A 4 -3.15 0.69 6.48
CA GLY A 4 -4.35 0.05 7.02
C GLY A 4 -4.36 -1.46 6.81
N ASN A 5 -3.90 -1.94 5.64
CA ASN A 5 -3.89 -3.36 5.33
C ASN A 5 -2.87 -3.71 4.23
N ILE A 6 -2.47 -4.99 4.19
CA ILE A 6 -1.73 -5.60 3.09
C ILE A 6 -2.45 -6.89 2.72
N LYS A 7 -2.79 -7.04 1.45
CA LYS A 7 -3.32 -8.29 0.90
C LYS A 7 -2.23 -8.96 0.06
N LEU A 8 -1.82 -10.17 0.44
CA LEU A 8 -0.74 -10.88 -0.24
C LEU A 8 -1.19 -11.56 -1.54
N THR A 9 -2.49 -11.88 -1.65
CA THR A 9 -3.11 -12.45 -2.85
C THR A 9 -4.42 -11.74 -3.13
N ASP A 10 -4.36 -10.70 -3.96
CA ASP A 10 -5.50 -9.84 -4.30
C ASP A 10 -5.81 -9.90 -5.79
N ILE A 11 -7.07 -10.19 -6.13
CA ILE A 11 -7.57 -10.24 -7.50
C ILE A 11 -8.54 -9.10 -7.81
N ALA A 12 -8.81 -8.23 -6.83
CA ALA A 12 -9.80 -7.16 -6.96
C ALA A 12 -9.16 -5.83 -7.40
N ASN A 13 -7.86 -5.64 -7.16
CA ASN A 13 -7.21 -4.34 -7.31
C ASN A 13 -6.11 -4.31 -8.38
N GLY A 14 -6.30 -5.02 -9.48
CA GLY A 14 -5.39 -5.04 -10.62
C GLY A 14 -5.57 -6.30 -11.45
N GLU A 15 -4.94 -6.34 -12.62
CA GLU A 15 -4.94 -7.54 -13.45
C GLU A 15 -4.00 -8.61 -12.86
N GLY A 16 -4.43 -9.87 -12.90
CA GLY A 16 -3.72 -11.00 -12.29
C GLY A 16 -3.81 -11.02 -10.75
N VAL A 17 -3.05 -11.92 -10.11
CA VAL A 17 -2.93 -11.95 -8.65
C VAL A 17 -1.92 -10.91 -8.21
N ARG A 18 -2.30 -10.01 -7.32
CA ARG A 18 -1.51 -8.84 -6.91
C ARG A 18 -1.20 -8.91 -5.42
N VAL A 19 -0.05 -8.39 -5.00
CA VAL A 19 0.10 -7.91 -3.62
C VAL A 19 -0.47 -6.50 -3.58
N SER A 20 -1.34 -6.19 -2.62
CA SER A 20 -1.96 -4.86 -2.50
C SER A 20 -1.65 -4.24 -1.15
N LEU A 21 -0.97 -3.09 -1.16
CA LEU A 21 -0.68 -2.24 -0.01
C LEU A 21 -1.73 -1.13 0.08
N PHE A 22 -2.43 -1.03 1.20
CA PHE A 22 -3.41 0.03 1.47
C PHE A 22 -2.83 1.02 2.50
N VAL A 23 -2.35 2.17 2.05
CA VAL A 23 -1.75 3.19 2.93
C VAL A 23 -2.80 3.94 3.74
N SER A 24 -2.36 4.58 4.81
CA SER A 24 -3.16 5.50 5.62
C SER A 24 -2.80 6.96 5.30
N GLY A 25 -3.71 7.88 5.63
CA GLY A 25 -3.59 9.31 5.33
C GLY A 25 -4.30 9.67 4.02
N CYS A 26 -5.29 10.56 4.11
CA CYS A 26 -5.99 11.13 2.96
C CYS A 26 -6.71 12.42 3.36
N ARG A 27 -6.38 13.54 2.71
CA ARG A 27 -7.00 14.85 2.95
C ARG A 27 -8.27 15.07 2.14
N ASN A 28 -8.55 14.21 1.16
CA ASN A 28 -9.68 14.41 0.25
C ASN A 28 -11.04 14.23 0.94
N HIS A 29 -11.11 13.38 1.97
CA HIS A 29 -12.32 13.12 2.76
C HIS A 29 -13.59 12.94 1.90
N CYS A 30 -13.49 12.12 0.85
CA CYS A 30 -14.56 11.95 -0.13
C CYS A 30 -15.89 11.60 0.55
N ARG A 31 -16.99 12.21 0.07
CA ARG A 31 -18.34 11.81 0.50
C ARG A 31 -18.57 10.34 0.17
N GLY A 32 -18.92 9.54 1.17
CA GLY A 32 -19.14 8.10 1.01
C GLY A 32 -17.85 7.28 0.88
N CYS A 33 -16.72 7.77 1.38
CA CYS A 33 -15.47 7.02 1.41
C CYS A 33 -15.66 5.65 2.10
N PHE A 34 -15.26 4.58 1.40
CA PHE A 34 -15.38 3.21 1.89
C PHE A 34 -14.51 2.90 3.11
N ASN A 35 -13.41 3.63 3.29
CA ASN A 35 -12.45 3.43 4.37
C ASN A 35 -12.12 4.76 5.05
N ALA A 36 -13.14 5.43 5.60
CA ALA A 36 -13.00 6.77 6.19
C ALA A 36 -12.00 6.83 7.36
N GLU A 37 -11.74 5.71 8.04
CA GLU A 37 -10.71 5.60 9.07
C GLU A 37 -9.30 5.85 8.53
N THR A 38 -9.06 5.56 7.24
CA THR A 38 -7.77 5.80 6.57
C THR A 38 -7.52 7.28 6.28
N TRP A 39 -8.46 8.18 6.56
CA TRP A 39 -8.20 9.63 6.53
C TRP A 39 -7.16 10.03 7.58
N ASN A 40 -7.13 9.33 8.72
CA ASN A 40 -6.13 9.54 9.74
C ASN A 40 -4.77 8.97 9.30
N PHE A 41 -3.77 9.83 9.17
CA PHE A 41 -2.39 9.45 8.85
C PHE A 41 -1.77 8.45 9.84
N ALA A 42 -2.25 8.41 11.08
CA ALA A 42 -1.79 7.46 12.10
C ALA A 42 -2.62 6.16 12.15
N PHE A 43 -3.63 5.98 11.30
CA PHE A 43 -4.43 4.75 11.29
C PHE A 43 -3.60 3.53 10.89
N GLY A 44 -3.89 2.37 11.49
CA GLY A 44 -3.27 1.10 11.13
C GLY A 44 -1.88 0.89 11.76
N ARG A 45 -0.94 0.36 10.98
CA ARG A 45 0.39 -0.07 11.45
C ARG A 45 1.50 0.76 10.79
N PRO A 46 2.64 0.98 11.48
CA PRO A 46 3.77 1.65 10.87
C PRO A 46 4.31 0.82 9.69
N PHE A 47 4.58 1.50 8.58
CA PHE A 47 5.30 0.96 7.44
C PHE A 47 6.80 1.02 7.75
N THR A 48 7.43 -0.15 7.83
CA THR A 48 8.82 -0.33 8.27
C THR A 48 9.63 -1.07 7.22
N GLU A 49 10.96 -1.05 7.33
CA GLU A 49 11.84 -1.84 6.47
C GLU A 49 11.47 -3.34 6.45
N LYS A 50 11.14 -3.92 7.61
CA LYS A 50 10.62 -5.28 7.68
C LYS A 50 9.35 -5.46 6.83
N THR A 51 8.44 -4.48 6.87
CA THR A 51 7.20 -4.52 6.07
C THR A 51 7.52 -4.47 4.58
N GLU A 52 8.50 -3.66 4.17
CA GLU A 52 8.98 -3.63 2.78
C GLU A 52 9.53 -4.99 2.35
N ASP A 53 10.36 -5.61 3.18
CA ASP A 53 10.95 -6.92 2.92
C ASP A 53 9.87 -8.01 2.79
N ASP A 54 8.89 -8.01 3.70
CA ASP A 54 7.76 -8.94 3.68
C ASP A 54 6.94 -8.79 2.37
N ILE A 55 6.75 -7.57 1.87
CA ILE A 55 6.05 -7.32 0.60
C ILE A 55 6.90 -7.81 -0.58
N ILE A 56 8.21 -7.53 -0.58
CA ILE A 56 9.12 -7.96 -1.66
C ILE A 56 9.16 -9.50 -1.73
N GLU A 57 9.23 -10.18 -0.59
CA GLU A 57 9.15 -11.64 -0.54
C GLU A 57 7.80 -12.15 -1.10
N ALA A 58 6.70 -11.51 -0.73
CA ALA A 58 5.37 -11.86 -1.23
C ALA A 58 5.21 -11.65 -2.75
N LEU A 59 6.05 -10.82 -3.38
CA LEU A 59 6.07 -10.62 -4.83
C LEU A 59 6.87 -11.69 -5.58
N ALA A 60 7.67 -12.52 -4.90
CA ALA A 60 8.55 -13.51 -5.53
C ALA A 60 7.83 -14.67 -6.27
N PRO A 61 6.66 -15.19 -5.83
CA PRO A 61 6.01 -16.29 -6.53
C PRO A 61 5.59 -15.92 -7.95
N GLY A 62 5.90 -16.76 -8.93
CA GLY A 62 5.65 -16.46 -10.35
C GLY A 62 4.19 -16.30 -10.79
N TYR A 63 3.22 -16.60 -9.92
CA TYR A 63 1.80 -16.33 -10.16
C TYR A 63 1.37 -14.92 -9.71
N ILE A 64 2.23 -14.20 -8.99
CA ILE A 64 2.00 -12.82 -8.59
C ILE A 64 2.39 -11.90 -9.75
N ALA A 65 1.42 -11.17 -10.27
CA ALA A 65 1.57 -10.25 -11.39
C ALA A 65 2.19 -8.90 -10.97
N GLY A 66 2.18 -8.56 -9.68
CA GLY A 66 2.90 -7.40 -9.15
C GLY A 66 2.24 -6.71 -7.96
N LEU A 67 2.66 -5.47 -7.69
CA LEU A 67 2.24 -4.67 -6.54
C LEU A 67 1.21 -3.57 -6.89
N SER A 68 0.08 -3.53 -6.18
CA SER A 68 -0.86 -2.38 -6.12
C SER A 68 -0.59 -1.53 -4.91
N VAL A 69 -0.47 -0.21 -5.10
CA VAL A 69 -0.43 0.76 -4.01
C VAL A 69 -1.72 1.57 -4.03
N LEU A 70 -2.47 1.48 -2.94
CA LEU A 70 -3.87 1.90 -2.80
C LEU A 70 -4.08 2.50 -1.41
N GLY A 71 -5.35 2.78 -1.08
CA GLY A 71 -5.78 3.15 0.28
C GLY A 71 -5.43 4.59 0.62
N GLY A 72 -6.16 5.18 1.58
CA GLY A 72 -6.05 6.60 1.90
C GLY A 72 -5.92 7.43 0.62
N GLU A 73 -4.76 8.06 0.45
CA GLU A 73 -4.28 8.57 -0.82
C GLU A 73 -2.75 8.32 -0.94
N PRO A 74 -2.29 7.44 -1.86
CA PRO A 74 -0.86 7.18 -2.06
C PRO A 74 -0.04 8.42 -2.45
N PHE A 75 -0.68 9.41 -3.07
CA PHE A 75 -0.04 10.65 -3.48
C PHE A 75 -0.01 11.74 -2.40
N GLU A 76 -0.39 11.46 -1.15
CA GLU A 76 -0.08 12.39 -0.05
C GLU A 76 1.44 12.54 0.12
N GLU A 77 1.89 13.75 0.45
CA GLU A 77 3.33 14.04 0.56
C GLU A 77 4.05 13.12 1.57
N GLU A 78 3.40 12.81 2.69
CA GLU A 78 3.92 11.91 3.73
C GLU A 78 4.06 10.47 3.22
N ASN A 79 3.15 10.03 2.35
CA ASN A 79 3.19 8.69 1.77
C ASN A 79 4.24 8.60 0.67
N GLN A 80 4.35 9.61 -0.19
CA GLN A 80 5.36 9.64 -1.27
C GLN A 80 6.80 9.54 -0.75
N ARG A 81 7.11 10.16 0.39
CA ARG A 81 8.46 10.15 1.00
C ARG A 81 8.94 8.74 1.34
N GLU A 82 8.01 7.85 1.69
CA GLU A 82 8.29 6.46 2.08
C GLU A 82 8.09 5.50 0.89
N LEU A 83 7.06 5.75 0.08
CA LEU A 83 6.72 4.90 -1.07
C LEU A 83 7.77 4.98 -2.18
N LEU A 84 8.31 6.16 -2.48
CA LEU A 84 9.28 6.30 -3.58
C LEU A 84 10.55 5.45 -3.40
N PRO A 85 11.27 5.48 -2.26
CA PRO A 85 12.42 4.59 -2.05
C PRO A 85 12.01 3.11 -2.08
N PHE A 86 10.90 2.75 -1.44
CA PHE A 86 10.37 1.37 -1.46
C PHE A 86 10.07 0.87 -2.89
N LEU A 87 9.35 1.65 -3.69
CA LEU A 87 8.99 1.27 -5.06
C LEU A 87 10.21 1.12 -5.98
N ARG A 88 11.30 1.85 -5.70
CA ARG A 88 12.57 1.64 -6.39
C ARG A 88 13.20 0.29 -6.03
N ARG A 89 13.09 -0.16 -4.78
CA ARG A 89 13.54 -1.50 -4.35
C ARG A 89 12.72 -2.60 -5.01
N VAL A 90 11.40 -2.42 -5.13
CA VAL A 90 10.50 -3.39 -5.78
C VAL A 90 10.81 -3.57 -7.27
N ARG A 91 11.31 -2.52 -7.94
CA ARG A 91 11.64 -2.56 -9.37
C ARG A 91 13.04 -3.15 -9.66
N ALA A 92 13.93 -3.18 -8.68
CA ALA A 92 15.32 -3.61 -8.83
C ALA A 92 15.43 -5.11 -9.11
#